data_AF-A0A367LZ88-F1
#
_entry.id   AF-A0A367LZ88-F1
#
_cell.length_a   1.000
_cell.length_b   1.000
_cell.length_c   1.000
_cell.angle_alpha   90.00
_cell.angle_beta   90.00
_cell.angle_gamma   90.00
#
_symmetry.space_group_name_H-M   'P 1'
#
loop_
_entity.id
_entity.type
_entity.pdbx_description
1 polymer ?
#
loop_
_entity_poly.entity_id
_entity_poly.type
_entity_poly.pdbx_seq_one_letter_code
_entity_poly.pdbx_strand_id
1 'polypeptide(L)'
;AEHPDAAGELFLVADGEDVSIAQMIEALSRGMGRRPALFTFPAVLLKLVMCLLGKASMHEQLCGSLQVDASKARRLLGWVPVETIGAGLQAAGREYILRQRERRK
;
A
#
# COMPACT_ATOMS: atom_id res chain seq x y z
N ALA A 1 21.60 -17.05 -0.20
CA ALA A 1 22.67 -16.49 0.63
C ALA A 1 22.13 -16.41 2.06
N GLU A 2 22.79 -17.06 3.01
CA GLU A 2 22.46 -16.97 4.44
C GLU A 2 23.15 -15.73 5.03
N HIS A 3 22.43 -14.93 5.81
CA HIS A 3 23.00 -13.79 6.53
C HIS A 3 23.42 -14.26 7.93
N PRO A 4 24.68 -14.07 8.35
CA PRO A 4 25.19 -14.60 9.62
C PRO A 4 24.37 -14.12 10.83
N ASP A 5 23.92 -12.86 10.79
CA ASP A 5 23.15 -12.24 11.88
C ASP A 5 21.62 -12.48 11.80
N ALA A 6 21.14 -13.32 10.88
CA ALA A 6 19.70 -13.59 10.74
C ALA A 6 19.20 -14.77 11.58
N ALA A 7 20.08 -15.67 12.01
CA ALA A 7 19.69 -16.91 12.67
C ALA A 7 19.02 -16.64 14.03
N GLY A 8 17.82 -17.21 14.23
CA GLY A 8 17.05 -17.07 15.48
C GLY A 8 16.29 -15.76 15.65
N GLU A 9 16.32 -14.87 14.65
CA GLU A 9 15.74 -13.53 14.73
C GLU A 9 14.43 -13.41 13.93
N LEU A 10 13.45 -12.67 14.47
CA LEU A 10 12.25 -12.23 13.74
C LEU A 10 12.49 -10.84 13.12
N PHE A 11 12.19 -10.67 11.84
CA PHE A 11 12.31 -9.42 11.12
C PHE A 11 10.97 -8.98 10.53
N LEU A 12 10.69 -7.67 10.61
CA LEU A 12 9.59 -7.04 9.89
C LEU A 12 10.14 -6.39 8.63
N VAL A 13 9.36 -6.46 7.56
CA VAL A 13 9.72 -5.94 6.24
C VAL A 13 8.70 -4.87 5.86
N ALA A 14 9.19 -3.69 5.50
CA ALA A 14 8.40 -2.58 4.99
C ALA A 14 9.27 -1.63 4.20
N ASP A 15 8.72 -1.02 3.16
CA ASP A 15 9.44 -0.18 2.19
C ASP A 15 10.00 1.14 2.78
N GLY A 16 9.78 1.40 4.07
CA GLY A 16 10.45 2.46 4.82
C GLY A 16 9.87 3.86 4.66
N GLU A 17 8.87 4.02 3.80
CA GLU A 17 8.09 5.23 3.64
C GLU A 17 6.66 5.00 4.14
N ASP A 18 6.14 5.92 4.96
CA ASP A 18 4.73 5.94 5.33
C ASP A 18 3.92 6.64 4.23
N VAL A 19 2.90 5.96 3.71
CA VAL A 19 2.02 6.49 2.66
C VAL A 19 0.57 6.49 3.10
N SER A 20 -0.12 7.60 2.84
CA SER A 20 -1.57 7.69 3.01
C SER A 20 -2.31 7.00 1.85
N ILE A 21 -3.57 6.61 2.07
CA ILE A 21 -4.44 6.08 1.00
C ILE A 21 -4.55 7.06 -0.17
N ALA A 22 -4.62 8.37 0.12
CA ALA A 22 -4.67 9.39 -0.92
C ALA A 22 -3.43 9.30 -1.84
N GLN A 23 -2.23 9.24 -1.26
CA GLN A 23 -0.99 9.08 -2.02
C GLN A 23 -0.93 7.76 -2.79
N MET A 24 -1.45 6.66 -2.20
CA MET A 24 -1.54 5.38 -2.89
C MET A 24 -2.46 5.46 -4.12
N ILE A 25 -3.66 6.03 -3.98
CA ILE A 25 -4.62 6.21 -5.08
C ILE A 25 -4.03 7.10 -6.17
N GLU A 26 -3.32 8.17 -5.81
CA GLU A 26 -2.64 9.02 -6.77
C GLU A 26 -1.58 8.26 -7.58
N ALA A 27 -0.70 7.51 -6.91
CA ALA A 27 0.35 6.74 -7.58
C ALA A 27 -0.23 5.68 -8.53
N LEU A 28 -1.26 4.94 -8.08
CA LEU A 28 -1.98 3.98 -8.91
C LEU A 28 -2.63 4.67 -10.11
N SER A 29 -3.32 5.81 -9.89
CA SER A 29 -3.98 6.57 -10.96
C SER A 29 -3.01 7.05 -12.02
N ARG A 30 -1.83 7.56 -11.61
CA ARG A 30 -0.75 7.93 -12.52
C ARG A 30 -0.29 6.74 -13.35
N GLY A 31 -0.08 5.58 -12.73
CA GLY A 31 0.26 4.33 -13.41
C GLY A 31 -0.78 3.90 -14.45
N MET A 32 -2.06 4.05 -14.12
CA MET A 32 -3.19 3.76 -15.01
C MET A 32 -3.38 4.78 -16.14
N GLY A 33 -2.64 5.90 -16.16
CA GLY A 33 -2.86 7.01 -17.08
C GLY A 33 -4.20 7.74 -16.83
N ARG A 34 -4.68 7.76 -15.58
CA ARG A 34 -5.93 8.40 -15.18
C ARG A 34 -5.68 9.57 -14.24
N ARG A 35 -6.57 10.57 -14.28
CA ARG A 35 -6.55 11.65 -13.29
C ARG A 35 -7.10 11.12 -11.97
N PRO A 36 -6.38 11.27 -10.84
CA PRO A 36 -6.92 10.94 -9.54
C PRO A 36 -8.10 11.87 -9.23
N ALA A 37 -9.21 11.30 -8.76
CA ALA A 37 -10.39 12.04 -8.33
C ALA A 37 -10.58 11.79 -6.83
N LEU A 38 -9.91 12.61 -6.02
CA LEU A 38 -10.02 12.57 -4.57
C LEU A 38 -10.93 13.71 -4.10
N PHE A 39 -11.82 13.42 -3.15
CA PHE A 39 -12.63 14.43 -2.47
C PHE A 39 -12.58 14.18 -0.97
N THR A 40 -12.66 15.26 -0.19
CA THR A 40 -12.69 15.17 1.28
C THR A 40 -14.06 14.67 1.73
N PHE A 41 -14.07 13.66 2.59
CA PHE A 41 -15.31 13.09 3.12
C PHE A 41 -15.22 12.93 4.65
N PRO A 42 -16.28 13.24 5.41
CA PRO A 42 -16.27 13.07 6.87
C PRO A 42 -16.09 11.60 7.27
N ALA A 43 -15.04 11.29 8.02
CA ALA A 43 -14.71 9.92 8.43
C ALA A 43 -15.84 9.24 9.24
N VAL A 44 -16.54 10.01 10.09
CA VAL A 44 -17.66 9.50 10.90
C VAL A 44 -18.78 8.97 10.00
N LEU A 45 -19.10 9.68 8.92
CA LEU A 45 -20.15 9.27 7.99
C LEU A 45 -19.73 8.00 7.24
N LEU A 46 -18.45 7.89 6.85
CA LEU A 46 -17.93 6.70 6.17
C LEU A 46 -18.02 5.47 7.07
N LYS A 47 -17.63 5.61 8.34
CA LYS A 47 -17.73 4.56 9.35
C LYS A 47 -19.17 4.09 9.52
N LEU A 48 -20.12 5.03 9.66
CA LEU A 48 -21.54 4.70 9.81
C LEU A 48 -22.07 3.93 8.59
N VAL A 49 -21.79 4.40 7.37
CA VAL A 49 -22.21 3.72 6.14
C VAL A 49 -21.61 2.31 6.05
N MET A 50 -20.31 2.15 6.34
CA MET A 50 -19.65 0.84 6.32
C MET A 50 -20.23 -0.11 7.38
N CYS A 51 -20.53 0.38 8.59
CA CYS A 51 -21.19 -0.41 9.62
C CYS A 51 -22.60 -0.85 9.19
N LEU A 52 -23.41 0.07 8.65
CA LEU A 52 -24.76 -0.22 8.16
C LEU A 52 -24.76 -1.25 7.02
N LEU A 53 -23.75 -1.23 6.15
CA LEU A 53 -23.55 -2.21 5.08
C LEU A 53 -22.96 -3.55 5.57
N GLY A 54 -22.72 -3.73 6.88
CA GLY A 54 -22.08 -4.92 7.44
C GLY A 54 -20.59 -5.06 7.10
N LYS A 55 -19.95 -3.98 6.65
CA LYS A 55 -18.55 -3.91 6.19
C LYS A 55 -17.64 -3.12 7.14
N ALA A 56 -17.90 -3.18 8.44
CA ALA A 56 -17.10 -2.48 9.44
C ALA A 56 -15.60 -2.88 9.40
N SER A 57 -15.28 -4.14 9.08
CA SER A 57 -13.89 -4.60 8.91
C SER A 57 -13.16 -3.93 7.75
N MET A 58 -13.87 -3.62 6.65
CA MET A 58 -13.30 -2.90 5.52
C MET A 58 -12.98 -1.45 5.89
N HIS A 59 -13.78 -0.81 6.75
CA HIS A 59 -13.44 0.50 7.29
C HIS A 59 -12.12 0.44 8.05
N GLU A 60 -11.92 -0.55 8.92
CA GLU A 60 -10.68 -0.68 9.70
C GLU A 60 -9.46 -0.91 8.81
N GLN A 61 -9.59 -1.78 7.79
CA GLN A 61 -8.50 -2.06 6.86
C GLN A 61 -8.11 -0.84 6.01
N LEU A 62 -9.07 0.03 5.69
CA LEU A 62 -8.81 1.23 4.91
C LEU A 62 -8.35 2.37 5.81
N CYS A 63 -9.15 2.73 6.80
CA CYS A 63 -8.96 3.95 7.59
C CYS A 63 -8.08 3.74 8.82
N GLY A 64 -7.76 2.51 9.18
CA GLY A 64 -6.77 2.19 10.20
C GLY A 64 -5.36 2.47 9.71
N SER A 65 -4.46 2.82 10.63
CA SER A 65 -3.04 2.92 10.35
C SER A 65 -2.37 1.56 10.50
N LEU A 66 -1.74 1.06 9.45
CA LEU A 66 -0.84 -0.09 9.53
C LEU A 66 0.60 0.39 9.32
N GLN A 67 1.28 0.68 10.42
CA GLN A 67 2.70 1.06 10.44
C GLN A 67 3.49 -0.03 11.16
N VAL A 68 4.58 -0.47 10.56
CA VAL A 68 5.46 -1.48 11.14
C VAL A 68 6.91 -0.99 11.14
N ASP A 69 7.61 -1.22 12.24
CA ASP A 69 9.02 -0.84 12.35
C ASP A 69 9.92 -1.90 11.69
N ALA A 70 10.34 -1.62 10.45
CA ALA A 70 11.31 -2.43 9.71
C ALA A 70 12.78 -2.04 9.99
N SER A 71 13.06 -1.21 10.99
CA SER A 71 14.43 -0.73 11.29
C SER A 71 15.38 -1.85 11.68
N LYS A 72 14.86 -2.94 12.28
CA LYS A 72 15.68 -4.11 12.60
C LYS A 72 16.24 -4.79 11.35
N ALA A 73 15.41 -4.98 10.32
CA ALA A 73 15.84 -5.57 9.05
C ALA A 73 16.86 -4.68 8.34
N ARG A 74 16.63 -3.36 8.33
CA ARG A 74 17.59 -2.38 7.78
C ARG A 74 18.94 -2.41 8.50
N ARG A 75 18.94 -2.38 9.83
CA ARG A 75 20.17 -2.28 10.63
C ARG A 75 20.99 -3.57 10.65
N LEU A 76 20.33 -4.72 10.81
CA LEU A 76 21.03 -6.00 10.99
C LEU A 76 21.29 -6.72 9.67
N LEU A 77 20.40 -6.59 8.68
CA LEU A 77 20.51 -7.32 7.42
C LEU A 77 20.94 -6.42 6.25
N GLY A 78 21.07 -5.10 6.47
CA GLY A 78 21.25 -4.14 5.39
C GLY A 78 20.08 -4.10 4.40
N TRP A 79 18.92 -4.66 4.78
CA TRP A 79 17.80 -4.82 3.85
C TRP A 79 17.19 -3.47 3.52
N VAL A 80 17.06 -3.17 2.23
CA VAL A 80 16.39 -1.99 1.69
C VAL A 80 15.55 -2.40 0.49
N PRO A 81 14.39 -1.77 0.26
CA PRO A 81 13.57 -2.04 -0.91
C PRO A 81 14.32 -1.67 -2.19
N VAL A 82 14.15 -2.47 -3.25
CA VAL A 82 14.82 -2.27 -4.54
C VAL A 82 14.20 -1.10 -5.31
N GLU A 83 12.93 -0.81 -5.07
CA GLU A 83 12.19 0.29 -5.67
C GLU A 83 11.40 1.06 -4.61
N THR A 84 11.13 2.33 -4.88
CA THR A 84 10.27 3.16 -4.04
C THR A 84 8.81 2.68 -4.11
N ILE A 85 8.04 2.87 -3.05
CA ILE A 85 6.60 2.55 -3.02
C ILE A 85 5.86 3.21 -4.20
N GLY A 86 6.16 4.48 -4.48
CA GLY A 86 5.53 5.23 -5.56
C GLY A 86 5.78 4.62 -6.95
N ALA A 87 6.98 4.10 -7.21
CA ALA A 87 7.32 3.43 -8.46
C ALA A 87 6.59 2.08 -8.59
N GLY A 88 6.60 1.26 -7.53
CA GLY A 88 5.89 -0.01 -7.49
C GLY A 88 4.39 0.14 -7.71
N LEU A 89 3.75 1.12 -7.05
CA LEU A 89 2.33 1.42 -7.23
C LEU A 89 2.00 1.91 -8.66
N GLN A 90 2.84 2.74 -9.26
CA GLN A 90 2.66 3.15 -10.65
C GLN A 90 2.79 1.97 -11.62
N ALA A 91 3.77 1.08 -11.39
CA ALA A 91 3.93 -0.14 -12.18
C ALA A 91 2.69 -1.05 -12.06
N ALA A 92 2.17 -1.25 -10.84
CA ALA A 92 0.96 -2.01 -10.58
C ALA A 92 -0.27 -1.42 -11.29
N GLY A 93 -0.45 -0.09 -11.23
CA GLY A 93 -1.54 0.60 -11.93
C GLY A 93 -1.47 0.43 -13.44
N ARG A 94 -0.27 0.53 -14.03
CA ARG A 94 -0.05 0.31 -15.46
C ARG A 94 -0.41 -1.12 -15.87
N GLU A 95 0.08 -2.11 -15.13
CA GLU A 95 -0.19 -3.53 -15.37
C GLU A 95 -1.68 -3.84 -15.29
N TYR A 96 -2.39 -3.28 -14.30
CA TYR A 96 -3.83 -3.45 -14.16
C TYR A 96 -4.60 -2.99 -15.41
N ILE A 97 -4.27 -1.82 -15.97
CA ILE A 97 -4.94 -1.30 -17.18
C ILE A 97 -4.63 -2.13 -18.41
N LEU A 98 -3.41 -2.64 -18.55
CA LEU A 98 -3.05 -3.54 -19.65
C LEU A 98 -3.91 -4.81 -19.62
N ARG A 99 -3.97 -5.49 -18.46
CA ARG A 99 -4.82 -6.68 -18.27
C ARG A 99 -6.31 -6.42 -18.50
N GLN A 100 -6.80 -5.26 -18.08
CA GLN A 100 -8.21 -4.88 -18.31
C GLN A 100 -8.53 -4.66 -19.79
N ARG A 101 -7.58 -4.16 -20.57
CA ARG A 101 -7.76 -3.99 -22.03
C ARG A 101 -7.78 -5.33 -22.75
N GLU A 102 -6.94 -6.27 -22.33
CA GLU A 102 -6.91 -7.63 -22.88
C GLU A 102 -8.23 -8.37 -22.63
N ARG A 103 -8.77 -8.29 -21.41
CA ARG A 103 -10.07 -8.91 -21.05
C ARG A 103 -11.28 -8.34 -21.80
N ARG A 104 -11.14 -7.15 -22.39
CA ARG A 104 -12.21 -6.47 -23.14
C ARG A 104 -12.15 -6.72 -24.65
N LYS A 105 -11.09 -7.36 -25.13
CA LYS A 105 -10.96 -7.82 -26.51
C LYS A 105 -11.49 -9.25 -26.61
#